data_AF-A0A3D2UUN6-F1
#
_entry.id   AF-A0A3D2UUN6-F1
#
_cell.length_a   1.000
_cell.length_b   1.000
_cell.length_c   1.000
_cell.angle_alpha   90.00
_cell.angle_beta   90.00
_cell.angle_gamma   90.00
#
_symmetry.space_group_name_H-M   'P 1'
#
loop_
_entity.id
_entity.type
_entity.pdbx_description
1 polymer ?
#
loop_
_entity_poly.entity_id
_entity_poly.type
_entity_poly.pdbx_seq_one_letter_code
_entity_poly.pdbx_strand_id
1 'polypeptide(L)' 'MFFSLPPLSPDLYLDPGSGSILFQMIVAAILGAGVLIRSQWARIKKWFGVKDNTEEQNENDEENK' A
#
# COMPACT_ATOMS: atom_id res chain seq x y z
N MET A 1 -16.60 -46.90 -30.86
CA MET A 1 -17.11 -45.57 -30.50
C MET A 1 -16.58 -45.27 -29.11
N PHE A 2 -15.56 -44.42 -28.98
CA PHE A 2 -14.96 -44.10 -27.68
C PHE A 2 -15.59 -42.82 -27.16
N PHE A 3 -16.38 -42.93 -26.10
CA PHE A 3 -16.98 -41.81 -25.39
C PHE A 3 -15.96 -41.32 -24.36
N SER A 4 -15.26 -40.23 -24.68
CA SER A 4 -14.36 -39.55 -23.74
C SER A 4 -15.21 -38.68 -22.82
N LEU A 5 -15.20 -38.95 -21.51
CA LEU A 5 -15.85 -38.06 -20.54
C LEU A 5 -15.08 -36.73 -20.50
N PRO A 6 -15.78 -35.58 -20.54
CA PRO A 6 -15.11 -34.30 -20.38
C PRO A 6 -14.51 -34.20 -18.96
N PRO A 7 -13.34 -33.55 -18.80
CA PRO A 7 -12.76 -33.32 -17.49
C PRO A 7 -13.73 -32.49 -16.63
N LEU A 8 -14.00 -32.95 -15.41
CA LEU A 8 -14.90 -32.31 -14.44
C LEU A 8 -14.21 -31.22 -13.61
N SER A 9 -13.01 -30.81 -13.98
CA SER A 9 -12.26 -29.76 -13.29
C SER A 9 -12.70 -28.42 -13.86
N PRO A 10 -13.37 -27.54 -13.11
CA PRO A 10 -13.44 -26.15 -13.53
C PRO A 10 -12.01 -25.63 -13.54
N ASP A 11 -11.54 -25.22 -14.72
CA ASP A 11 -10.32 -24.42 -14.80
C ASP A 11 -10.61 -23.19 -13.95
N LEU A 12 -10.03 -23.14 -12.73
CA LEU A 12 -9.98 -21.95 -11.89
C LEU A 12 -9.01 -20.96 -12.53
N TYR A 13 -9.23 -20.71 -13.81
CA TYR A 13 -8.52 -19.77 -14.61
C TYR A 13 -9.10 -18.43 -14.20
N LEU A 14 -8.26 -17.65 -13.56
CA LEU A 14 -8.40 -16.21 -13.53
C LEU A 14 -8.46 -15.80 -15.02
N ASP A 15 -9.69 -15.72 -15.54
CA ASP A 15 -10.04 -15.34 -16.91
C ASP A 15 -9.05 -14.26 -17.39
N PRO A 16 -8.58 -14.23 -18.64
CA PRO A 16 -7.35 -13.50 -19.00
C PRO A 16 -7.38 -11.99 -18.66
N GLY A 17 -8.55 -11.40 -18.44
CA GLY A 17 -8.72 -10.05 -17.85
C GLY A 17 -8.76 -9.97 -16.31
N SER A 18 -9.25 -10.99 -15.62
CA SER A 18 -9.39 -11.07 -14.16
C SER A 18 -8.04 -11.07 -13.43
N GLY A 19 -7.03 -11.72 -13.98
CA GLY A 19 -5.67 -11.70 -13.43
C GLY A 19 -5.07 -10.29 -13.38
N SER A 20 -5.25 -9.51 -14.45
CA SER A 20 -4.76 -8.12 -14.54
C SER A 20 -5.49 -7.18 -13.58
N ILE A 21 -6.81 -7.32 -13.41
CA ILE A 21 -7.59 -6.51 -12.46
C ILE A 21 -7.15 -6.77 -11.03
N LEU A 22 -6.93 -8.04 -10.65
CA LEU A 22 -6.47 -8.38 -9.32
C LEU A 22 -5.10 -7.76 -9.03
N PHE A 23 -4.17 -7.87 -9.99
CA PHE A 23 -2.86 -7.25 -9.87
C PHE A 23 -2.96 -5.72 -9.76
N GLN A 24 -3.79 -5.09 -10.58
CA GLN A 24 -4.03 -3.65 -10.53
C GLN A 24 -4.62 -3.19 -9.19
N MET A 25 -5.56 -3.93 -8.61
CA MET A 25 -6.12 -3.62 -7.29
C MET A 25 -5.06 -3.72 -6.19
N ILE A 26 -4.17 -4.72 -6.24
CA ILE A 26 -3.07 -4.85 -5.29
C ILE A 26 -2.13 -3.65 -5.42
N VAL A 27 -1.73 -3.29 -6.64
CA VAL A 27 -0.87 -2.13 -6.89
C VAL A 27 -1.54 -0.84 -6.41
N ALA A 28 -2.81 -0.62 -6.76
CA ALA A 28 -3.57 0.55 -6.33
C ALA A 28 -3.70 0.63 -4.79
N ALA A 29 -3.94 -0.51 -4.13
CA ALA A 29 -4.02 -0.57 -2.67
C ALA A 29 -2.67 -0.23 -2.02
N ILE A 30 -1.56 -0.76 -2.52
CA ILE A 30 -0.22 -0.45 -2.00
C ILE A 30 0.12 1.03 -2.18
N LEU A 31 -0.11 1.58 -3.38
CA LEU A 31 0.14 2.99 -3.66
C LEU A 31 -0.75 3.90 -2.80
N GLY A 32 -2.05 3.60 -2.72
CA GLY A 32 -2.99 4.34 -1.88
C GLY A 32 -2.61 4.30 -0.40
N ALA A 33 -2.31 3.11 0.13
CA ALA A 33 -1.84 2.95 1.50
C ALA A 33 -0.53 3.71 1.75
N GLY A 34 0.43 3.63 0.83
CA GLY A 34 1.71 4.35 0.93
C GLY A 34 1.53 5.87 1.03
N VAL A 35 0.64 6.45 0.23
CA VAL A 35 0.32 7.89 0.29
C VAL A 35 -0.33 8.25 1.62
N LEU A 36 -1.31 7.47 2.07
CA LEU A 36 -2.01 7.71 3.34
C LEU A 36 -1.04 7.61 4.54
N ILE A 37 -0.18 6.60 4.55
CA ILE A 37 0.85 6.41 5.57
C ILE A 37 1.82 7.58 5.56
N ARG A 38 2.29 8.01 4.39
CA ARG A 38 3.21 9.14 4.26
C ARG A 38 2.58 10.45 4.76
N SER A 39 1.32 10.69 4.41
CA SER A 39 0.57 11.87 4.84
C SER A 39 0.37 11.89 6.35
N GLN A 40 0.09 10.73 6.96
CA GLN A 40 -0.24 10.61 8.38
C GLN A 40 0.96 10.20 9.26
N TRP A 41 2.19 10.26 8.73
CA TRP A 41 3.40 9.77 9.41
C TRP A 41 3.56 10.36 10.82
N ALA A 42 3.25 11.65 11.00
CA ALA A 42 3.31 12.32 12.30
C ALA A 42 2.30 11.74 13.31
N ARG A 43 1.08 11.41 12.86
CA ARG A 43 0.04 10.79 13.70
C ARG A 43 0.40 9.35 14.05
N ILE A 44 0.95 8.60 13.08
CA ILE A 44 1.44 7.24 13.29
C ILE A 44 2.55 7.26 14.34
N LYS A 45 3.58 8.10 14.17
CA LYS A 45 4.66 8.27 15.16
C LYS A 45 4.12 8.58 16.56
N LYS A 46 3.14 9.48 16.67
CA LYS A 46 2.48 9.83 17.94
C LYS A 46 1.75 8.63 18.57
N TRP A 47 1.07 7.81 17.78
CA TRP A 47 0.40 6.59 18.28
C TRP A 47 1.38 5.52 18.75
N PHE A 48 2.56 5.43 18.13
CA PHE A 48 3.64 4.53 18.54
C PHE A 48 4.49 5.08 19.70
N GLY A 49 4.09 6.21 20.32
CA GLY A 49 4.83 6.80 21.44
C GLY A 49 6.21 7.34 21.05
N VAL A 50 6.48 7.51 19.75
CA VAL A 50 7.72 8.09 19.26
C VAL A 50 7.65 9.59 19.50
N LYS A 51 8.38 10.06 20.51
CA LYS A 51 8.58 11.48 20.79
C LYS A 51 9.43 12.04 19.65
N ASP A 52 8.84 12.89 18.83
CA ASP A 52 9.54 13.56 17.74
C ASP A 52 10.53 14.54 18.37
N ASN A 53 11.84 14.28 18.23
CA ASN A 53 12.91 15.23 18.62
C ASN A 53 13.05 16.30 17.52
N THR A 54 11.94 16.91 17.12
CA THR A 54 11.92 18.10 16.26
C THR A 54 11.41 19.28 17.08
N GLU A 55 12.08 19.51 18.20
CA GLU A 55 12.29 20.82 18.80
C GLU A 55 13.82 21.00 18.71
N GLU A 56 14.32 22.22 18.45
CA GLU A 56 15.75 22.58 18.27
C GLU A 56 16.30 22.72 16.84
N GLN A 57 15.58 23.35 15.90
CA GLN A 57 16.23 24.17 14.84
C GLN A 57 15.32 25.35 14.45
N ASN A 58 15.02 26.27 15.37
CA ASN A 58 14.43 27.59 15.07
C ASN A 58 14.76 28.60 16.19
N GLU A 59 16.00 28.65 16.68
CA GLU A 59 16.42 29.66 17.68
C GLU A 59 17.78 30.32 17.39
N ASN A 60 18.42 30.09 16.24
CA ASN A 60 19.78 30.63 15.96
C ASN A 60 19.86 31.70 14.84
N ASP A 61 18.75 32.21 14.33
CA ASP A 61 18.75 33.19 13.22
C ASP A 61 18.33 34.62 13.61
N GLU A 62 18.00 34.91 14.88
CA GLU A 62 17.55 36.25 15.33
C GLU A 62 18.53 36.99 16.28
N GLU A 63 19.72 36.47 16.57
CA GLU A 63 20.73 37.16 17.40
C GLU A 63 21.79 37.95 16.60
N ASN A 64 21.59 38.17 15.29
CA ASN A 64 22.50 38.98 14.49
C ASN A 64 21.78 39.79 13.41
N LYS A 65 20.98 40.79 13.82
CA LYS A 65 20.71 41.97 12.99
C LYS A 65 20.33 43.20 13.80
#